data_AF-A0A1J5P9G0-F1
#
_entry.id   AF-A0A1J5P9G0-F1
#
_cell.length_a   1.000
_cell.length_b   1.000
_cell.length_c   1.000
_cell.angle_alpha   90.00
_cell.angle_beta   90.00
_cell.angle_gamma   90.00
#
_symmetry.space_group_name_H-M   'P 1'
#
loop_
_entity.id
_entity.type
_entity.pdbx_description
1 polymer ?
#
loop_
_entity_poly.entity_id
_entity_poly.type
_entity_poly.pdbx_seq_one_letter_code
_entity_poly.pdbx_strand_id
1 'polypeptide(L)'
;MLWGLGLWWLVTAAALTGIQIRRGLPFNLGWWGFTFPLGVYAAASLTLGLRTQIPFFTAFAAMLIVALLGAWVVVAARSAHGLWHGHLVHAPCLNCASQAAGNPV
;
A
#
# COMPACT_ATOMS: atom_id res chain seq x y z
N MET A 1 2.00 25.78 1.87
CA MET A 1 3.25 25.17 1.36
C MET A 1 3.26 23.66 1.52
N LEU A 2 3.15 23.11 2.74
CA LEU A 2 3.15 21.66 2.98
C LEU A 2 2.10 20.88 2.18
N TRP A 3 0.90 21.45 2.00
CA TRP A 3 -0.14 20.83 1.20
C TRP A 3 0.24 20.66 -0.29
N GLY A 4 0.89 21.65 -0.90
CA GLY A 4 1.34 21.58 -2.29
C GLY A 4 2.48 20.56 -2.50
N LEU A 5 3.40 20.46 -1.54
CA LEU A 5 4.45 19.43 -1.55
C LEU A 5 3.84 18.03 -1.45
N GLY A 6 2.83 17.86 -0.58
CA GLY A 6 2.10 16.59 -0.47
C GLY A 6 1.34 16.22 -1.75
N LEU A 7 0.80 17.21 -2.48
CA LEU A 7 0.17 16.97 -3.78
C LEU A 7 1.18 16.49 -4.82
N TRP A 8 2.33 17.17 -4.90
CA TRP A 8 3.42 16.76 -5.79
C TRP A 8 3.87 15.33 -5.48
N TRP A 9 4.08 15.03 -4.19
CA TRP A 9 4.44 13.68 -3.74
C TRP A 9 3.38 12.64 -4.13
N LEU A 10 2.09 12.93 -3.96
CA LEU A 10 1.01 12.02 -4.35
C LEU A 10 1.03 11.71 -5.84
N VAL A 11 1.24 12.72 -6.68
CA VAL A 11 1.33 12.55 -8.14
C VAL A 11 2.52 11.64 -8.49
N THR A 12 3.69 11.88 -7.89
CA THR A 12 4.87 11.04 -8.12
C THR A 12 4.65 9.61 -7.63
N ALA A 13 4.07 9.44 -6.44
CA ALA A 13 3.73 8.14 -5.87
C ALA A 13 2.74 7.37 -6.75
N ALA A 14 1.69 8.02 -7.23
CA ALA A 14 0.71 7.42 -8.14
C ALA A 14 1.33 7.05 -9.49
N ALA A 15 2.20 7.90 -10.05
CA ALA A 15 2.90 7.62 -11.30
C ALA A 15 3.83 6.41 -11.17
N LEU A 16 4.64 6.35 -10.11
CA LEU A 16 5.51 5.20 -9.84
C LEU A 16 4.70 3.93 -9.61
N THR A 17 3.61 4.01 -8.86
CA THR A 17 2.69 2.88 -8.65
C THR A 17 2.14 2.37 -9.98
N GLY A 18 1.68 3.27 -10.86
CA GLY A 18 1.19 2.92 -12.19
C GLY A 18 2.26 2.26 -13.07
N ILE A 19 3.50 2.76 -13.03
CA ILE A 19 4.64 2.17 -13.75
C ILE A 19 4.94 0.76 -13.22
N GLN A 20 4.96 0.58 -11.91
CA GLN A 20 5.23 -0.71 -11.26
C GLN A 20 4.14 -1.74 -11.55
N ILE A 21 2.86 -1.33 -11.56
CA ILE A 21 1.73 -2.18 -11.95
C ILE A 21 1.90 -2.64 -13.41
N ARG A 22 2.23 -1.71 -14.32
CA ARG A 22 2.45 -2.02 -15.74
C ARG A 22 3.67 -2.92 -16.00
N ARG A 23 4.66 -2.89 -15.11
CA ARG A 23 5.88 -3.72 -15.20
C ARG A 23 5.71 -5.14 -14.65
N GLY A 24 4.53 -5.52 -14.15
CA GLY A 24 4.24 -6.90 -13.74
C GLY A 24 5.05 -7.38 -12.53
N LEU A 25 5.51 -6.47 -11.66
CA LEU A 25 6.32 -6.82 -10.50
C LEU A 25 5.52 -7.69 -9.51
N PRO A 26 6.15 -8.73 -8.92
CA PRO A 26 5.51 -9.55 -7.89
C PRO A 26 5.10 -8.67 -6.70
N PHE A 27 3.94 -8.97 -6.15
CA PHE A 27 3.34 -8.22 -5.04
C PHE A 27 4.31 -8.14 -3.86
N ASN A 28 4.62 -6.93 -3.39
CA ASN A 28 5.53 -6.70 -2.27
C ASN A 28 4.83 -5.98 -1.11
N LEU A 29 5.38 -6.12 0.11
CA LEU A 29 4.88 -5.45 1.31
C LEU A 29 5.02 -3.91 1.25
N GLY A 30 5.82 -3.39 0.31
CA GLY A 30 6.02 -1.96 0.08
C GLY A 30 4.76 -1.22 -0.39
N TRP A 31 3.74 -1.92 -0.88
CA TRP A 31 2.43 -1.30 -1.18
C TRP A 31 1.73 -0.74 0.06
N TRP A 32 1.92 -1.34 1.24
CA TRP A 32 1.41 -0.80 2.51
C TRP A 32 2.07 0.54 2.89
N GLY A 33 3.26 0.83 2.37
CA GLY A 33 3.94 2.10 2.62
C GLY A 33 3.18 3.32 2.08
N PHE A 34 2.25 3.13 1.13
CA PHE A 34 1.48 4.24 0.54
C PHE A 34 0.24 4.63 1.34
N THR A 35 -0.32 3.73 2.15
CA THR A 35 -1.56 4.02 2.88
C THR A 35 -1.34 5.05 4.00
N PHE A 36 -0.17 5.05 4.63
CA PHE A 36 0.14 5.99 5.71
C PHE A 36 0.26 7.45 5.22
N PRO A 37 1.11 7.80 4.24
CA PRO A 37 1.20 9.18 3.74
C PRO A 37 -0.12 9.67 3.15
N LEU A 38 -0.84 8.80 2.45
CA LEU A 38 -2.12 9.14 1.83
C LEU A 38 -3.20 9.42 2.90
N GLY A 39 -3.22 8.67 4.00
CA GLY A 39 -4.08 8.93 5.15
C GLY A 39 -3.76 10.25 5.85
N VAL A 40 -2.47 10.54 6.11
CA VAL A 40 -2.04 11.82 6.71
C VAL A 40 -2.43 12.99 5.81
N TYR A 41 -2.26 12.86 4.50
CA TYR A 41 -2.59 13.91 3.55
C TYR A 41 -4.11 14.13 3.40
N ALA A 42 -4.91 13.06 3.49
CA ALA A 42 -6.37 13.16 3.55
C ALA A 42 -6.83 13.91 4.81
N ALA A 43 -6.28 13.57 5.99
CA ALA A 43 -6.58 14.27 7.24
C ALA A 43 -6.17 15.74 7.21
N ALA A 44 -4.99 16.04 6.63
CA ALA A 44 -4.54 17.42 6.43
C ALA A 44 -5.48 18.21 5.50
N SER A 45 -5.92 17.60 4.40
CA SER A 45 -6.87 18.21 3.46
C SER A 45 -8.24 18.45 4.10
N LEU A 46 -8.73 17.50 4.92
CA LEU A 46 -9.98 17.66 5.65
C LEU A 46 -9.90 18.80 6.66
N THR A 47 -8.82 18.84 7.45
CA THR A 47 -8.57 19.91 8.43
C THR A 47 -8.51 21.27 7.75
N LEU A 48 -7.89 21.34 6.58
CA LEU A 48 -7.82 22.56 5.78
C LEU A 48 -9.21 22.99 5.29
N GLY A 49 -10.04 22.05 4.83
CA GLY A 49 -11.42 22.33 4.44
C GLY A 49 -12.30 22.82 5.59
N LEU A 50 -12.15 22.23 6.78
CA LEU A 50 -12.86 22.68 7.99
C LEU A 50 -12.43 24.08 8.44
N ARG A 51 -11.14 24.42 8.28
CA ARG A 51 -10.60 25.75 8.67
C ARG A 51 -10.91 26.84 7.67
N THR A 52 -10.82 26.54 6.38
CA THR A 52 -11.04 27.51 5.30
C THR A 52 -12.50 27.62 4.88
N GLN A 53 -13.35 26.66 5.29
CA GLN A 53 -14.75 26.52 4.86
C GLN A 53 -14.93 26.42 3.33
N ILE A 54 -13.86 26.05 2.62
CA ILE A 54 -13.90 25.85 1.16
C ILE A 54 -14.26 24.38 0.89
N PRO A 55 -15.38 24.11 0.18
CA PRO A 55 -15.87 22.74 -0.03
C PRO A 55 -14.95 21.90 -0.95
N PHE A 56 -14.08 22.53 -1.72
CA PHE A 56 -13.07 21.85 -2.53
C PHE A 56 -12.18 20.94 -1.68
N PHE A 57 -11.68 21.42 -0.55
CA PHE A 57 -10.74 20.65 0.28
C PHE A 57 -11.40 19.47 0.99
N THR A 58 -12.67 19.61 1.39
CA THR A 58 -13.43 18.50 1.99
C THR A 58 -13.78 17.44 0.94
N ALA A 59 -14.20 17.84 -0.26
CA ALA A 59 -14.44 16.91 -1.38
C ALA A 59 -13.14 16.18 -1.79
N PHE A 60 -12.03 16.90 -1.86
CA PHE A 60 -10.72 16.34 -2.16
C PHE A 60 -10.25 15.35 -1.08
N ALA A 61 -10.45 15.67 0.20
CA ALA A 61 -10.18 14.74 1.30
C ALA A 61 -11.03 13.47 1.21
N ALA A 62 -12.33 13.60 0.88
CA ALA A 62 -13.21 12.45 0.68
C ALA A 62 -12.74 11.55 -0.48
N MET A 63 -12.34 12.14 -1.60
CA MET A 63 -11.75 11.40 -2.73
C MET A 63 -10.48 10.64 -2.31
N LEU A 64 -9.60 11.25 -1.54
CA LEU A 64 -8.40 10.58 -1.01
C LEU A 64 -8.75 9.42 -0.08
N ILE A 65 -9.76 9.55 0.77
CA ILE A 65 -10.24 8.46 1.63
C ILE A 65 -10.78 7.29 0.80
N VAL A 66 -11.56 7.56 -0.25
CA VAL A 66 -12.05 6.51 -1.15
C VAL A 66 -10.88 5.82 -1.86
N ALA A 67 -9.90 6.58 -2.33
CA ALA A 67 -8.69 6.02 -2.93
C ALA A 67 -7.89 5.17 -1.93
N LEU A 68 -7.81 5.60 -0.67
CA LEU A 68 -7.17 4.85 0.43
C LEU A 68 -7.85 3.50 0.63
N LEU A 69 -9.19 3.48 0.73
CA LEU A 69 -9.97 2.26 0.90
C LEU A 69 -9.80 1.32 -0.31
N GLY A 70 -9.83 1.86 -1.53
CA GLY A 70 -9.60 1.08 -2.74
C GLY A 70 -8.21 0.44 -2.75
N ALA A 71 -7.17 1.21 -2.43
CA ALA A 71 -5.81 0.69 -2.31
C ALA A 71 -5.71 -0.39 -1.22
N TRP A 72 -6.36 -0.17 -0.06
CA TRP A 72 -6.39 -1.11 1.05
C TRP A 72 -7.03 -2.44 0.65
N VAL A 73 -8.18 -2.41 -0.03
CA VAL A 73 -8.86 -3.61 -0.53
C VAL A 73 -8.01 -4.35 -1.55
N VAL A 74 -7.39 -3.64 -2.49
CA VAL A 74 -6.51 -4.26 -3.51
C VAL A 74 -5.32 -4.96 -2.85
N VAL A 75 -4.67 -4.29 -1.89
CA VAL A 75 -3.53 -4.85 -1.16
C VAL A 75 -3.98 -6.05 -0.33
N ALA A 76 -5.07 -5.92 0.43
CA ALA A 76 -5.62 -7.02 1.23
C ALA A 76 -6.00 -8.22 0.37
N ALA A 77 -6.67 -8.01 -0.77
CA ALA A 77 -7.05 -9.07 -1.69
C ALA A 77 -5.83 -9.75 -2.34
N ARG A 78 -4.82 -8.98 -2.75
CA ARG A 78 -3.57 -9.52 -3.31
C ARG A 78 -2.72 -10.24 -2.26
N SER A 79 -2.66 -9.72 -1.04
CA SER A 79 -2.07 -10.39 0.12
C SER A 79 -2.78 -11.72 0.40
N ALA A 80 -4.12 -11.73 0.43
CA ALA A 80 -4.91 -12.93 0.66
C ALA A 80 -4.74 -13.94 -0.47
N HIS A 81 -4.74 -13.50 -1.73
CA HIS A 81 -4.51 -14.35 -2.90
C HIS A 81 -3.10 -14.94 -2.92
N GLY A 82 -2.09 -14.18 -2.50
CA GLY A 82 -0.70 -14.62 -2.35
C GLY A 82 -0.51 -15.63 -1.22
N LEU A 83 -1.25 -15.48 -0.12
CA LEU A 83 -1.32 -16.51 0.93
C LEU A 83 -2.05 -17.76 0.43
N TRP A 84 -3.15 -17.60 -0.31
CA TRP A 84 -3.98 -18.72 -0.78
C TRP A 84 -3.29 -19.58 -1.86
N HIS A 85 -2.40 -19.00 -2.68
CA HIS A 85 -1.62 -19.71 -3.69
C HIS A 85 -0.33 -20.38 -3.16
N GLY A 86 -0.13 -20.44 -1.84
CA GLY A 86 0.69 -21.50 -1.23
C GLY A 86 2.20 -21.52 -1.50
N HIS A 87 2.84 -20.42 -1.91
CA HIS A 87 4.30 -20.42 -2.19
C HIS A 87 5.14 -19.47 -1.32
N LEU A 88 4.63 -19.03 -0.17
CA LEU A 88 5.37 -18.13 0.75
C LEU A 88 5.52 -18.66 2.17
N VAL A 89 5.33 -19.98 2.36
CA VAL A 89 5.94 -20.71 3.49
C VAL A 89 7.00 -21.69 2.96
N HIS A 90 7.73 -21.30 1.92
CA HIS A 90 9.09 -21.80 1.75
C HIS A 90 9.98 -21.04 2.74
N ALA A 91 9.88 -21.44 4.00
CA ALA A 91 10.93 -21.18 4.96
C ALA A 91 12.06 -22.18 4.63
N PRO A 92 13.19 -21.75 4.02
CA PRO A 92 14.27 -22.66 3.60
C PRO A 92 14.86 -23.43 4.80
N CYS A 93 14.63 -22.91 6.02
CA CYS A 93 15.03 -23.53 7.27
C CYS A 93 14.24 -24.82 7.61
N LEU A 94 13.02 -25.01 7.12
CA LEU A 94 12.27 -26.26 7.34
C LEU A 94 12.80 -27.41 6.46
N ASN A 95 13.27 -27.12 5.24
CA ASN A 95 13.89 -28.12 4.36
C ASN A 95 15.21 -28.66 4.95
N CYS A 96 16.01 -27.81 5.60
CA CYS A 96 17.27 -28.22 6.22
C CYS A 96 17.03 -29.13 7.44
N ALA A 97 16.06 -28.80 8.30
CA ALA A 97 15.73 -29.58 9.48
C ALA A 97 15.12 -30.97 9.12
N SER A 98 14.30 -31.04 8.07
CA SER A 98 13.76 -32.31 7.55
C SER A 98 14.85 -33.24 7.00
N GLN A 99 15.90 -32.68 6.37
CA GLN A 99 16.99 -33.46 5.79
C GLN A 99 17.96 -33.98 6.86
N ALA A 100 18.15 -33.22 7.94
CA ALA A 100 18.93 -33.65 9.10
C ALA A 100 18.26 -34.77 9.90
N ALA A 101 16.92 -34.83 9.93
CA ALA A 101 16.17 -35.86 10.67
C ALA A 101 16.03 -37.19 9.91
N GLY A 102 16.36 -37.24 8.61
CA GLY A 102 16.18 -38.42 7.75
C GLY A 102 17.44 -39.24 7.48
N ASN A 103 18.59 -38.88 8.05
CA ASN A 103 19.84 -39.62 7.88
C ASN A 103 20.18 -40.40 9.16
N PRO A 104 19.77 -41.68 9.29
CA PRO A 104 20.39 -42.56 10.27
C PRO A 104 21.81 -42.85 9.80
N VAL A 105 22.79 -42.37 10.57
CA VAL A 105 24.20 -42.80 10.50
C VAL A 105 24.30 -44.32 10.63
#